data_AF-G0MFP2-F1
#
_entry.id   AF-G0MFP2-F1
#
_cell.length_a   1.000
_cell.length_b   1.000
_cell.length_c   1.000
_cell.angle_alpha   90.00
_cell.angle_beta   90.00
_cell.angle_gamma   90.00
#
_symmetry.space_group_name_H-M   'P 1'
#
loop_
_entity.id
_entity.type
_entity.pdbx_description
1 polymer ?
#
loop_
_entity_poly.entity_id
_entity_poly.type
_entity_poly.pdbx_seq_one_letter_code
_entity_poly.pdbx_strand_id
1 'polypeptide(L)'
;MVKLLLQTLLVIGSIVPTACSVVMSPSPPKPPDVVKCGLDHNELVDLIKVHNNNRIKVAEEKQIANMHEIRYNSDLERSISCSKDGYQCQTTDKLETDSGKIHPLQTEFAFCDTTTWESYTVKSPFSDMSSLGYTSVRSRRVVFAPKNTEAESEVKHGPPGSQCPNGKAASGLCKASWNTEPAIPDVPPPTIQPAVETENGARVTYTFCLIPLLILLVQQF
;
A
#
# COMPACT_ATOMS: atom_id res chain seq x y z
N MET A 1 -19.33 -41.21 86.25
CA MET A 1 -19.14 -39.75 86.33
C MET A 1 -18.16 -39.37 85.22
N VAL A 2 -18.67 -38.83 84.11
CA VAL A 2 -18.78 -37.39 83.81
C VAL A 2 -17.54 -36.89 83.05
N LYS A 3 -17.77 -36.70 81.74
CA LYS A 3 -17.29 -35.63 80.86
C LYS A 3 -15.78 -35.36 80.82
N LEU A 4 -15.15 -35.88 79.78
CA LEU A 4 -14.04 -35.18 79.13
C LEU A 4 -14.43 -34.94 77.67
N LEU A 5 -14.02 -33.77 77.17
CA LEU A 5 -14.03 -33.32 75.78
C LEU A 5 -15.31 -32.60 75.32
N LEU A 6 -15.33 -31.28 75.52
CA LEU A 6 -16.04 -30.37 74.63
C LEU A 6 -15.30 -29.02 74.57
N GLN A 7 -15.17 -28.51 73.34
CA GLN A 7 -14.87 -27.13 72.94
C GLN A 7 -13.40 -26.70 72.81
N THR A 8 -12.82 -27.01 71.66
CA THR A 8 -12.02 -26.02 70.92
C THR A 8 -12.72 -25.79 69.57
N LEU A 9 -13.42 -24.67 69.46
CA LEU A 9 -14.15 -24.24 68.26
C LEU A 9 -13.18 -23.99 67.11
N LEU A 10 -13.23 -24.85 66.10
CA LEU A 10 -12.75 -24.62 64.74
C LEU A 10 -13.64 -23.55 64.09
N VAL A 11 -13.18 -22.31 64.05
CA VAL A 11 -13.68 -21.31 63.09
C VAL A 11 -12.77 -21.39 61.86
N ILE A 12 -13.06 -22.34 60.97
CA ILE A 12 -12.51 -22.31 59.62
C ILE A 12 -13.40 -21.35 58.83
N GLY A 13 -12.93 -20.11 58.67
CA GLY A 13 -13.52 -19.18 57.71
C GLY A 13 -13.29 -19.73 56.30
N SER A 14 -14.38 -20.13 55.63
CA SER A 14 -14.38 -20.46 54.21
C SER A 14 -14.15 -19.20 53.39
N ILE A 15 -12.88 -18.82 53.19
CA ILE A 15 -12.51 -17.87 52.14
C ILE A 15 -12.65 -18.64 50.84
N VAL A 16 -13.82 -18.54 50.20
CA VAL A 16 -14.00 -18.98 48.82
C VAL A 16 -13.09 -18.07 47.98
N PRO A 17 -12.07 -18.60 47.28
CA PRO A 17 -11.35 -17.79 46.33
C PRO A 17 -12.32 -17.49 45.20
N THR A 18 -12.85 -16.26 45.19
CA THR A 18 -13.50 -15.71 44.01
C THR A 18 -12.41 -15.65 42.94
N ALA A 19 -12.33 -16.72 42.14
CA ALA A 19 -11.51 -16.72 40.94
C ALA A 19 -12.05 -15.59 40.06
N CYS A 20 -11.37 -14.45 40.08
CA CYS A 20 -11.50 -13.45 39.02
C CYS A 20 -11.02 -14.15 37.75
N SER A 21 -11.94 -14.80 37.04
CA SER A 21 -11.76 -15.13 35.64
C SER A 21 -11.64 -13.79 34.91
N VAL A 22 -10.41 -13.30 34.79
CA VAL A 22 -10.07 -12.27 33.83
C VAL A 22 -10.37 -12.92 32.48
N VAL A 23 -11.55 -12.64 31.94
CA VAL A 23 -11.87 -12.95 30.55
C VAL A 23 -10.88 -12.12 29.73
N MET A 24 -9.78 -12.74 29.34
CA MET A 24 -8.85 -12.15 28.39
C MET A 24 -9.63 -12.00 27.09
N SER A 25 -10.07 -10.79 26.79
CA SER A 25 -10.64 -10.46 25.48
C SER A 25 -9.66 -10.95 24.39
N PRO A 26 -10.13 -11.68 23.37
CA PRO A 26 -9.24 -12.16 22.33
C PRO A 26 -8.54 -10.97 21.67
N SER A 27 -7.21 -11.04 21.60
CA SER A 27 -6.41 -10.06 20.86
C SER A 27 -6.85 -10.07 19.38
N PRO A 28 -6.89 -8.90 18.72
CA PRO A 28 -7.25 -8.85 17.30
C PRO A 28 -6.32 -9.75 16.47
N PRO A 29 -6.83 -10.40 15.41
CA PRO A 29 -6.03 -11.25 14.54
C PRO A 29 -4.91 -10.45 13.87
N LYS A 30 -3.75 -11.08 13.67
CA LYS A 30 -2.62 -10.47 12.96
C LYS A 30 -3.09 -10.03 11.56
N PRO A 31 -2.87 -8.77 11.15
CA PRO A 31 -3.33 -8.29 9.84
C PRO A 31 -2.64 -9.04 8.70
N PRO A 32 -3.35 -9.31 7.57
CA PRO A 32 -2.73 -9.74 6.32
C PRO A 32 -1.77 -8.64 5.81
N ASP A 33 -0.91 -8.98 4.83
CA ASP A 33 0.08 -8.06 4.27
C ASP A 33 -0.51 -6.66 4.06
N VAL A 34 -0.02 -5.74 4.89
CA VAL A 34 -0.68 -4.48 5.23
C VAL A 34 -0.80 -3.53 4.03
N VAL A 35 0.11 -3.65 3.05
CA VAL A 35 0.23 -2.76 1.91
C VAL A 35 0.56 -3.56 0.66
N LYS A 36 -0.21 -3.35 -0.41
CA LYS A 36 0.08 -3.81 -1.75
C LYS A 36 0.09 -2.63 -2.71
N CYS A 37 1.22 -2.36 -3.33
CA CYS A 37 1.36 -1.32 -4.33
C CYS A 37 1.39 -1.90 -5.75
N GLY A 38 1.16 -1.05 -6.74
CA GLY A 38 1.07 -1.43 -8.14
C GLY A 38 -0.17 -2.26 -8.52
N LEU A 39 -0.29 -2.50 -9.82
CA LEU A 39 -1.31 -3.35 -10.45
C LEU A 39 -0.67 -4.17 -11.56
N ASP A 40 -1.40 -5.16 -12.09
CA ASP A 40 -1.02 -5.77 -13.36
C ASP A 40 -0.95 -4.70 -14.48
N HIS A 41 -0.13 -4.94 -15.50
CA HIS A 41 0.09 -4.00 -16.59
C HIS A 41 -1.23 -3.53 -17.23
N ASN A 42 -2.17 -4.44 -17.48
CA ASN A 42 -3.43 -4.10 -18.15
C ASN A 42 -4.33 -3.25 -17.25
N GLU A 43 -4.46 -3.65 -15.98
CA GLU A 43 -5.21 -2.90 -14.97
C GLU A 43 -4.62 -1.50 -14.76
N LEU A 44 -3.29 -1.38 -14.80
CA LEU A 44 -2.58 -0.12 -14.67
C LEU A 44 -2.85 0.81 -15.87
N VAL A 45 -2.82 0.28 -17.09
CA VAL A 45 -3.14 1.02 -18.32
C VAL A 45 -4.57 1.57 -18.25
N ASP A 46 -5.53 0.75 -17.83
CA ASP A 46 -6.92 1.17 -17.67
C ASP A 46 -7.08 2.26 -16.60
N LEU A 47 -6.37 2.13 -15.47
CA LEU A 47 -6.40 3.11 -14.40
C LEU A 47 -5.84 4.47 -14.85
N ILE A 48 -4.71 4.48 -15.57
CA ILE A 48 -4.12 5.70 -16.14
C ILE A 48 -5.12 6.37 -17.08
N LYS A 49 -5.80 5.59 -17.93
CA LYS A 49 -6.82 6.09 -18.85
C LYS A 49 -8.00 6.71 -18.10
N VAL A 50 -8.49 6.06 -17.04
CA VAL A 50 -9.56 6.61 -16.19
C VAL A 50 -9.15 7.96 -15.59
N HIS A 51 -7.94 8.07 -15.04
CA HIS A 51 -7.46 9.32 -14.47
C HIS A 51 -7.37 10.45 -15.51
N ASN A 52 -6.77 10.18 -16.68
CA ASN A 52 -6.66 11.19 -17.73
C ASN A 52 -8.02 11.59 -18.30
N ASN A 53 -8.96 10.65 -18.46
CA ASN A 53 -10.33 10.97 -18.87
C ASN A 53 -11.05 11.88 -17.86
N ASN A 54 -10.88 11.63 -16.57
CA ASN A 54 -11.44 12.51 -15.54
C ASN A 54 -10.81 13.92 -15.60
N ARG A 55 -9.50 14.02 -15.89
CA ARG A 55 -8.82 15.30 -16.07
C ARG A 55 -9.31 16.07 -17.30
N ILE A 56 -9.61 15.38 -18.40
CA ILE A 56 -10.25 15.99 -19.59
C ILE A 56 -11.60 16.59 -19.19
N LYS A 57 -12.48 15.80 -18.57
CA LYS A 57 -13.81 16.26 -18.12
C LYS A 57 -13.72 17.49 -17.22
N VAL A 58 -12.86 17.44 -16.20
CA VAL A 58 -12.68 18.56 -15.27
C VAL A 58 -12.10 19.79 -15.97
N ALA A 59 -11.18 19.63 -16.92
CA ALA A 59 -10.64 20.74 -17.68
C ALA A 59 -11.70 21.39 -18.57
N GLU A 60 -12.57 20.60 -19.20
CA GLU A 60 -13.70 21.10 -20.00
C GLU A 60 -14.73 21.82 -19.14
N GLU A 61 -15.18 21.19 -18.04
CA GLU A 61 -16.18 21.73 -17.14
C GLU A 61 -15.73 23.03 -16.45
N LYS A 62 -14.47 23.07 -15.99
CA LYS A 62 -13.91 24.22 -15.26
C LYS A 62 -13.12 25.18 -16.13
N GLN A 63 -13.07 24.93 -17.45
CA GLN A 63 -12.29 25.71 -18.43
C GLN A 63 -10.83 25.89 -17.98
N ILE A 64 -10.12 24.79 -17.75
CA ILE A 64 -8.73 24.80 -17.29
C ILE A 64 -7.80 24.58 -18.49
N ALA A 65 -7.14 25.66 -18.91
CA ALA A 65 -6.29 25.71 -20.08
C ALA A 65 -4.93 25.01 -19.91
N ASN A 66 -4.47 24.80 -18.67
CA ASN A 66 -3.15 24.24 -18.34
C ASN A 66 -3.20 22.88 -17.62
N MET A 67 -4.28 22.12 -17.78
CA MET A 67 -4.41 20.78 -17.21
C MET A 67 -3.44 19.80 -17.90
N HIS A 68 -2.51 19.21 -17.17
CA HIS A 68 -1.54 18.26 -17.71
C HIS A 68 -2.08 16.82 -17.75
N GLU A 69 -1.57 15.99 -18.66
CA GLU A 69 -1.70 14.54 -18.53
C GLU A 69 -0.92 14.02 -17.31
N ILE A 70 -1.40 12.94 -16.72
CA ILE A 70 -0.69 12.22 -15.67
C ILE A 70 -0.26 10.82 -16.13
N ARG A 71 0.85 10.36 -15.59
CA ARG A 71 1.32 8.98 -15.71
C ARG A 71 1.44 8.32 -14.34
N TYR A 72 1.48 6.99 -14.33
CA TYR A 72 1.89 6.27 -13.13
C TYR A 72 3.41 6.35 -12.94
N ASN A 73 3.85 6.52 -11.71
CA ASN A 73 5.26 6.52 -11.33
C ASN A 73 5.47 5.70 -10.05
N SER A 74 5.98 4.47 -10.17
CA SER A 74 6.21 3.57 -9.03
C SER A 74 7.21 4.13 -7.99
N ASP A 75 8.08 5.07 -8.36
CA ASP A 75 9.00 5.70 -7.41
C ASP A 75 8.27 6.47 -6.30
N LEU A 76 7.05 6.95 -6.59
CA LEU A 76 6.19 7.66 -5.64
C LEU A 76 5.51 6.72 -4.63
N GLU A 77 5.55 5.40 -4.83
CA GLU A 77 5.01 4.43 -3.86
C GLU A 77 5.77 4.47 -2.54
N ARG A 78 7.07 4.81 -2.58
CA ARG A 78 7.90 5.01 -1.39
C ARG A 78 7.42 6.15 -0.49
N SER A 79 6.66 7.07 -1.06
CA SER A 79 6.02 8.15 -0.30
C SER A 79 4.82 7.67 0.50
N ILE A 80 4.36 6.43 0.31
CA ILE A 80 3.31 5.78 1.08
C ILE A 80 3.97 4.85 2.09
N SER A 81 4.00 5.26 3.36
CA SER A 81 4.59 4.50 4.45
C SER A 81 3.53 4.06 5.44
N CYS A 82 3.45 2.77 5.73
CA CYS A 82 2.52 2.24 6.73
C CYS A 82 3.26 1.71 7.95
N SER A 83 2.69 1.92 9.13
CA SER A 83 3.18 1.35 10.38
C SER A 83 3.16 -0.17 10.29
N LYS A 84 4.05 -0.83 11.06
CA LYS A 84 4.15 -2.30 11.10
C LYS A 84 2.86 -2.99 11.54
N ASP A 85 2.06 -2.28 12.33
CA ASP A 85 0.77 -2.77 12.83
C ASP A 85 -0.35 -2.52 11.81
N GLY A 86 -0.06 -1.79 10.73
CA GLY A 86 -0.93 -1.55 9.59
C GLY A 86 -2.11 -0.63 9.79
N TYR A 87 -2.32 -0.17 11.02
CA TYR A 87 -3.40 0.74 11.37
C TYR A 87 -3.17 2.18 10.91
N GLN A 88 -1.92 2.57 10.63
CA GLN A 88 -1.59 3.95 10.25
C GLN A 88 -0.70 3.96 9.01
N CYS A 89 -1.29 4.34 7.88
CA CYS A 89 -0.58 4.71 6.68
C CYS A 89 -0.49 6.22 6.60
N GLN A 90 0.72 6.71 6.38
CA GLN A 90 1.01 8.12 6.20
C GLN A 90 1.62 8.31 4.82
N THR A 91 1.26 9.41 4.17
CA THR A 91 2.07 9.91 3.06
C THR A 91 3.12 10.85 3.63
N THR A 92 4.37 10.71 3.18
CA THR A 92 5.42 11.66 3.58
C THR A 92 5.08 13.03 2.98
N ASP A 93 4.79 13.99 3.87
CA ASP A 93 4.45 15.40 3.60
C ASP A 93 3.22 15.67 2.73
N LYS A 94 2.05 16.00 3.32
CA LYS A 94 0.92 16.69 2.65
C LYS A 94 0.53 16.13 1.25
N LEU A 95 0.70 14.83 1.03
CA LEU A 95 0.44 14.14 -0.24
C LEU A 95 -0.84 13.27 -0.20
N GLU A 96 -1.62 13.34 0.87
CA GLU A 96 -2.96 12.77 0.92
C GLU A 96 -3.96 13.73 0.27
N THR A 97 -4.53 13.33 -0.87
CA THR A 97 -5.84 13.85 -1.25
C THR A 97 -6.88 13.02 -0.52
N ASP A 98 -7.39 13.55 0.60
CA ASP A 98 -8.79 13.33 0.95
C ASP A 98 -9.59 13.75 -0.29
N SER A 99 -10.26 12.78 -0.92
CA SER A 99 -11.32 12.99 -1.90
C SER A 99 -11.12 14.14 -2.93
N GLY A 100 -10.33 13.90 -3.98
CA GLY A 100 -10.68 14.43 -5.31
C GLY A 100 -10.21 15.83 -5.72
N LYS A 101 -9.22 16.44 -5.05
CA LYS A 101 -8.62 17.69 -5.54
C LYS A 101 -7.62 17.44 -6.66
N ILE A 102 -8.05 17.70 -7.90
CA ILE A 102 -7.25 17.55 -9.12
C ILE A 102 -6.46 18.85 -9.36
N HIS A 103 -5.13 18.78 -9.29
CA HIS A 103 -4.28 19.93 -9.57
C HIS A 103 -3.84 19.93 -11.06
N PRO A 104 -3.95 21.06 -11.79
CA PRO A 104 -3.66 21.09 -13.22
C PRO A 104 -2.19 20.80 -13.55
N LEU A 105 -1.27 21.13 -12.65
CA LEU A 105 0.16 20.89 -12.81
C LEU A 105 0.64 19.52 -12.29
N GLN A 106 -0.24 18.65 -11.80
CA GLN A 106 0.12 17.26 -11.54
C GLN A 106 0.46 16.56 -12.85
N THR A 107 1.54 15.80 -12.85
CA THR A 107 1.99 15.04 -14.03
C THR A 107 2.20 13.55 -13.72
N GLU A 108 2.16 13.17 -12.45
CA GLU A 108 2.46 11.81 -12.00
C GLU A 108 1.60 11.42 -10.81
N PHE A 109 1.34 10.12 -10.66
CA PHE A 109 0.70 9.55 -9.50
C PHE A 109 1.19 8.13 -9.18
N ALA A 110 0.97 7.70 -7.95
CA ALA A 110 1.10 6.32 -7.51
C ALA A 110 0.02 5.99 -6.48
N PHE A 111 -0.14 4.71 -6.19
CA PHE A 111 -1.07 4.27 -5.15
C PHE A 111 -0.61 2.96 -4.53
N CYS A 112 -1.10 2.73 -3.31
CA CYS A 112 -1.06 1.44 -2.66
C CYS A 112 -2.43 1.13 -2.07
N ASP A 113 -2.84 -0.12 -2.17
CA ASP A 113 -4.00 -0.64 -1.45
C ASP A 113 -3.54 -1.13 -0.07
N THR A 114 -4.21 -0.65 0.96
CA THR A 114 -3.92 -0.94 2.37
C THR A 114 -5.11 -1.67 2.97
N THR A 115 -4.87 -2.67 3.83
CA THR A 115 -5.95 -3.39 4.51
C THR A 115 -5.87 -3.14 6.02
N THR A 116 -6.90 -2.47 6.57
CA THR A 116 -6.99 -2.15 8.01
C THR A 116 -8.09 -2.96 8.67
N TRP A 117 -7.97 -3.24 9.97
CA TRP A 117 -9.08 -3.77 10.76
C TRP A 117 -9.87 -2.63 11.38
N GLU A 118 -11.18 -2.60 11.15
CA GLU A 118 -12.11 -1.72 11.84
C GLU A 118 -12.94 -2.53 12.83
N SER A 119 -13.00 -2.07 14.07
CA SER A 119 -13.86 -2.65 15.09
C SER A 119 -15.28 -2.11 14.96
N TYR A 120 -16.28 -2.97 15.08
CA TYR A 120 -17.69 -2.58 15.10
C TYR A 120 -18.43 -3.27 16.24
N THR A 121 -19.48 -2.62 16.76
CA THR A 121 -20.30 -3.19 17.81
C THR A 121 -21.45 -3.99 17.21
N VAL A 122 -21.55 -5.26 17.57
CA VAL A 122 -22.70 -6.10 17.25
C VAL A 122 -23.68 -6.04 18.41
N LYS A 123 -24.88 -5.53 18.14
CA LYS A 123 -25.97 -5.56 19.12
C LYS A 123 -26.64 -6.93 19.09
N SER A 124 -26.74 -7.58 20.25
CA SER A 124 -27.52 -8.81 20.39
C SER A 124 -29.02 -8.47 20.27
N PRO A 125 -29.79 -9.21 19.45
CA PRO A 125 -31.23 -9.03 19.39
C PRO A 125 -31.97 -9.54 20.64
N PHE A 126 -31.29 -10.23 21.56
CA PHE A 126 -31.90 -10.91 22.72
C PHE A 126 -31.39 -10.42 24.08
N SER A 127 -30.48 -9.46 24.12
CA SER A 127 -29.89 -8.93 25.35
C SER A 127 -29.32 -7.54 25.14
N ASP A 128 -29.29 -6.69 26.19
CA ASP A 128 -28.59 -5.39 26.18
C ASP A 128 -27.06 -5.50 26.11
N MET A 129 -26.53 -6.70 25.91
CA MET A 129 -25.10 -6.96 25.75
C MET A 129 -24.66 -6.72 24.29
N SER A 130 -23.58 -5.96 24.13
CA SER A 130 -22.91 -5.76 22.84
C SER A 130 -21.64 -6.59 22.77
N SER A 131 -21.36 -7.19 21.62
CA SER A 131 -20.07 -7.84 21.34
C SER A 131 -19.23 -7.01 20.37
N LEU A 132 -17.91 -7.15 20.47
CA LEU A 132 -16.96 -6.50 19.57
C LEU A 132 -16.69 -7.42 18.38
N GLY A 133 -17.02 -6.96 17.17
CA GLY A 133 -16.64 -7.57 15.90
C GLY A 133 -15.49 -6.81 15.26
N TYR A 134 -14.79 -7.48 14.33
CA TYR A 134 -13.75 -6.87 13.51
C TYR A 134 -14.04 -7.16 12.03
N THR A 135 -13.85 -6.16 11.17
CA THR A 135 -13.95 -6.31 9.71
C THR A 135 -12.72 -5.72 9.03
N SER A 136 -12.29 -6.32 7.93
CA SER A 136 -11.16 -5.82 7.14
C SER A 136 -11.67 -4.79 6.14
N VAL A 137 -11.11 -3.59 6.16
CA VAL A 137 -11.41 -2.52 5.22
C VAL A 137 -10.22 -2.32 4.30
N ARG A 138 -10.46 -2.45 2.99
CA ARG A 138 -9.46 -2.13 1.96
C ARG A 138 -9.59 -0.66 1.60
N SER A 139 -8.53 0.09 1.82
CA SER A 139 -8.43 1.50 1.45
C SER A 139 -7.38 1.68 0.37
N ARG A 140 -7.61 2.58 -0.59
CA ARG A 140 -6.58 2.98 -1.55
C ARG A 140 -5.96 4.29 -1.10
N ARG A 141 -4.64 4.33 -0.97
CA ARG A 141 -3.86 5.54 -0.76
C ARG A 141 -3.29 5.98 -2.10
N VAL A 142 -3.56 7.21 -2.50
CA VAL A 142 -3.08 7.79 -3.78
C VAL A 142 -2.23 9.01 -3.49
N VAL A 143 -1.15 9.12 -4.25
CA VAL A 143 -0.10 10.12 -4.11
C VAL A 143 0.08 10.74 -5.48
N PHE A 144 0.05 12.07 -5.56
CA PHE A 144 0.23 12.82 -6.81
C PHE A 144 1.49 13.68 -6.73
N ALA A 145 2.15 13.94 -7.87
CA ALA A 145 3.34 14.78 -7.93
C ALA A 145 3.34 15.69 -9.18
N PRO A 146 4.03 16.85 -9.13
CA PRO A 146 4.72 17.45 -7.98
C PRO A 146 3.81 18.23 -7.02
N LYS A 147 2.50 18.28 -7.29
CA LYS A 147 1.54 19.12 -6.57
C LYS A 147 0.40 18.27 -6.02
N ASN A 148 -0.07 18.58 -4.83
CA ASN A 148 -1.11 17.80 -4.14
C ASN A 148 -2.09 18.68 -3.36
N THR A 149 -1.86 20.00 -3.40
CA THR A 149 -2.74 21.03 -2.85
C THR A 149 -3.06 22.03 -3.95
N GLU A 150 -4.32 22.44 -4.06
CA GLU A 150 -4.74 23.50 -4.98
C GLU A 150 -4.08 24.82 -4.60
N ALA A 151 -3.23 25.33 -5.49
CA ALA A 151 -2.99 26.76 -5.57
C ALA A 151 -3.89 27.27 -6.70
N GLU A 152 -5.04 27.88 -6.38
CA GLU A 152 -5.93 28.47 -7.39
C GLU A 152 -5.17 29.43 -8.32
N SER A 153 -4.12 30.07 -7.82
CA SER A 153 -3.19 30.90 -8.59
C SER A 153 -2.44 30.18 -9.71
N GLU A 154 -2.30 28.85 -9.65
CA GLU A 154 -1.65 28.02 -10.66
C GLU A 154 -2.64 27.53 -11.73
N VAL A 155 -3.94 27.75 -11.55
CA VAL A 155 -4.97 27.42 -12.54
C VAL A 155 -5.04 28.53 -13.59
N LYS A 156 -4.85 28.16 -14.87
CA LYS A 156 -5.04 29.09 -15.99
C LYS A 156 -6.38 28.79 -16.63
N HIS A 157 -7.24 29.79 -16.75
CA HIS A 157 -8.55 29.62 -17.35
C HIS A 157 -8.54 29.80 -18.87
N GLY A 158 -9.36 29.03 -19.57
CA GLY A 158 -9.53 29.06 -21.03
C GLY A 158 -9.80 27.66 -21.60
N PRO A 159 -9.84 27.53 -22.94
CA PRO A 159 -10.05 26.22 -23.57
C PRO A 159 -8.97 25.22 -23.14
N PRO A 160 -9.33 23.96 -22.84
CA PRO A 160 -8.37 22.93 -22.45
C PRO A 160 -7.19 22.82 -23.43
N GLY A 161 -5.99 22.87 -22.86
CA GLY A 161 -4.75 22.76 -23.61
C GLY A 161 -4.30 24.03 -24.34
N SER A 162 -5.03 25.16 -24.22
CA SER A 162 -4.66 26.42 -24.89
C SER A 162 -3.45 27.14 -24.27
N GLN A 163 -3.07 26.79 -23.03
CA GLN A 163 -1.98 27.45 -22.30
C GLN A 163 -0.93 26.45 -21.80
N CYS A 164 -0.63 25.43 -22.62
CA CYS A 164 0.36 24.42 -22.31
C CYS A 164 1.79 24.92 -22.52
N PRO A 165 2.67 24.83 -21.50
CA PRO A 165 4.06 25.23 -21.65
C PRO A 165 4.84 24.33 -22.63
N ASN A 166 4.52 23.04 -22.69
CA ASN A 166 5.22 22.05 -23.54
C ASN A 166 4.35 21.55 -24.70
N GLY A 167 3.35 22.34 -25.10
CA GLY A 167 2.39 21.96 -26.12
C GLY A 167 1.35 20.94 -25.65
N LYS A 168 0.49 20.55 -26.59
CA LYS A 168 -0.71 19.73 -26.35
C LYS A 168 -0.46 18.27 -26.67
N ALA A 169 -0.94 17.37 -25.82
CA ALA A 169 -0.99 15.93 -26.09
C ALA A 169 -2.17 15.56 -26.99
N ALA A 170 -2.19 14.32 -27.48
CA ALA A 170 -3.29 13.81 -28.31
C ALA A 170 -4.64 13.85 -27.58
N SER A 171 -4.64 13.73 -26.24
CA SER A 171 -5.83 13.86 -25.39
C SER A 171 -6.42 15.27 -25.33
N GLY A 172 -5.69 16.29 -25.78
CA GLY A 172 -6.08 17.69 -25.59
C GLY A 172 -5.55 18.33 -24.31
N LEU A 173 -4.97 17.56 -23.40
CA LEU A 173 -4.32 18.05 -22.19
C LEU A 173 -2.87 18.50 -22.47
N CYS A 174 -2.25 19.14 -21.49
CA CYS A 174 -0.87 19.61 -21.58
C CYS A 174 0.13 18.49 -21.39
N LYS A 175 1.19 18.52 -22.22
CA LYS A 175 2.34 17.64 -22.07
C LYS A 175 3.13 18.02 -20.82
N ALA A 176 3.33 17.04 -19.94
CA ALA A 176 4.35 17.12 -18.90
C ALA A 176 5.77 17.18 -19.51
N SER A 177 6.76 17.58 -18.73
CA SER A 177 8.16 17.66 -19.17
C SER A 177 8.73 16.32 -19.68
N TRP A 178 8.25 15.19 -19.14
CA TRP A 178 8.63 13.84 -19.59
C TRP A 178 8.11 13.48 -20.99
N ASN A 179 7.11 14.20 -21.52
CA ASN A 179 6.63 14.04 -22.90
C ASN A 179 7.47 14.80 -23.93
N THR A 180 8.60 15.38 -23.50
CA THR A 180 9.54 16.10 -24.37
C THR A 180 10.65 15.19 -24.88
N GLU A 181 10.62 13.88 -24.56
CA GLU A 181 11.43 12.90 -25.28
C GLU A 181 11.08 13.03 -26.78
N PRO A 182 12.03 13.41 -27.65
CA PRO A 182 11.81 13.32 -29.07
C PRO A 182 11.42 11.89 -29.37
N ALA A 183 10.36 11.67 -30.14
CA ALA A 183 10.12 10.36 -30.75
C ALA A 183 11.47 9.93 -31.34
N ILE A 184 12.04 8.85 -30.78
CA ILE A 184 13.28 8.27 -31.28
C ILE A 184 13.03 8.09 -32.78
N PRO A 185 13.79 8.73 -33.68
CA PRO A 185 13.63 8.50 -35.11
C PRO A 185 13.78 6.99 -35.31
N ASP A 186 12.79 6.35 -35.93
CA ASP A 186 12.70 4.91 -36.16
C ASP A 186 14.09 4.34 -36.46
N VAL A 187 14.74 3.78 -35.42
CA VAL A 187 15.98 3.04 -35.63
C VAL A 187 15.52 1.72 -36.23
N PRO A 188 15.89 1.41 -37.49
CA PRO A 188 15.51 0.14 -38.08
C PRO A 188 16.04 -1.02 -37.21
N PRO A 189 15.31 -2.15 -37.16
CA PRO A 189 15.62 -3.25 -36.27
C PRO A 189 17.07 -3.70 -36.45
N PRO A 190 17.77 -4.04 -35.35
CA PRO A 190 19.18 -4.38 -35.41
C PRO A 190 19.37 -5.58 -36.34
N THR A 191 20.16 -5.37 -37.39
CA THR A 191 20.63 -6.46 -38.25
C THR A 191 21.47 -7.38 -37.38
N ILE A 192 21.01 -8.62 -37.21
CA ILE A 192 21.72 -9.68 -36.51
C ILE A 192 23.06 -9.88 -37.22
N GLN A 193 24.15 -9.45 -36.57
CA GLN A 193 25.48 -9.93 -36.90
C GLN A 193 25.81 -11.08 -35.93
N PRO A 194 26.32 -12.22 -36.41
CA PRO A 194 26.70 -13.32 -35.55
C PRO A 194 27.83 -12.87 -34.62
N ALA A 195 27.60 -13.00 -33.32
CA ALA A 195 28.58 -12.74 -32.29
C ALA A 195 29.76 -13.71 -32.47
N VAL A 196 30.95 -13.14 -32.65
CA VAL A 196 32.22 -13.84 -32.48
C VAL A 196 32.35 -14.20 -31.01
N GLU A 197 32.34 -15.49 -30.70
CA GLU A 197 32.73 -16.03 -29.41
C GLU A 197 34.14 -15.57 -29.07
N THR A 198 34.30 -14.87 -27.95
CA THR A 198 35.60 -14.77 -27.27
C THR A 198 35.44 -15.37 -25.88
N GLU A 199 35.93 -16.60 -25.79
CA GLU A 199 36.08 -17.40 -24.59
C GLU A 199 36.99 -16.68 -23.58
N ASN A 200 36.46 -16.35 -22.39
CA ASN A 200 37.28 -16.02 -21.22
C ASN A 200 36.64 -16.69 -20.00
N GLY A 201 37.20 -17.85 -19.67
CA GLY A 201 36.76 -18.71 -18.58
C GLY A 201 37.00 -18.11 -17.20
N ALA A 202 35.90 -17.90 -16.48
CA ALA A 202 35.91 -17.81 -15.02
C ALA A 202 35.52 -19.19 -14.45
N ARG A 203 36.50 -19.91 -13.90
CA ARG A 203 36.26 -21.15 -13.14
C ARG A 203 35.62 -20.80 -11.79
N VAL A 204 34.30 -20.94 -11.70
CA VAL A 204 33.58 -20.97 -10.42
C VAL A 204 33.63 -22.40 -9.90
N THR A 205 34.56 -22.67 -8.98
CA THR A 205 34.64 -23.95 -8.28
C THR A 205 33.50 -24.05 -7.28
N TYR A 206 32.52 -24.91 -7.56
CA TYR A 206 31.52 -25.34 -6.59
C TYR A 206 32.18 -26.32 -5.60
N THR A 207 32.51 -25.83 -4.41
CA THR A 207 32.88 -26.67 -3.28
C THR A 207 31.62 -27.36 -2.78
N PHE A 208 31.40 -28.59 -3.22
CA PHE A 208 30.35 -29.46 -2.69
C PHE A 208 30.59 -29.71 -1.19
N CYS A 209 29.62 -29.31 -0.39
CA CYS A 209 29.48 -29.68 1.02
C CYS A 209 29.33 -31.21 1.16
N LEU A 210 30.45 -31.94 1.10
CA LEU A 210 30.55 -33.36 1.49
C LEU A 210 30.92 -33.54 2.97
N ILE A 211 30.54 -32.58 3.83
CA ILE A 211 30.92 -32.61 5.26
C ILE A 211 29.87 -33.25 6.20
N PRO A 212 28.58 -33.51 5.86
CA PRO A 212 27.74 -34.26 6.80
C PRO A 212 27.76 -35.79 6.58
N LEU A 213 28.34 -36.32 5.50
CA LEU A 213 28.29 -37.76 5.18
C LEU A 213 29.36 -38.61 5.89
N LEU A 214 30.41 -38.00 6.44
CA LEU A 214 31.44 -38.72 7.20
C LEU A 214 31.11 -38.93 8.69
N ILE A 215 30.11 -38.23 9.23
CA ILE A 215 29.72 -38.36 10.65
C ILE A 215 28.79 -39.57 10.87
N LEU A 216 28.15 -40.10 9.82
CA LEU A 216 27.25 -41.26 9.94
C LEU A 216 27.96 -42.63 9.89
N LEU A 217 29.25 -42.69 9.53
CA LEU A 217 30.00 -43.96 9.44
C LEU A 217 30.83 -44.31 10.69
N VAL A 218 30.86 -43.45 11.72
CA VAL A 218 31.64 -43.68 12.96
C VAL A 218 30.78 -44.25 14.10
N GLN A 219 29.48 -44.47 13.90
CA GLN A 219 28.61 -45.07 14.93
C GLN A 219 28.32 -46.58 14.75
N GLN A 220 29.12 -47.31 13.97
CA GLN A 220 28.98 -48.77 13.87
C GLN A 220 30.29 -49.57 14.04
N PHE A 221 31.25 -49.04 14.82
CA PHE A 221 32.32 -49.85 15.40
C PHE A 221 32.53 -49.49 16.87
#